data_AF-A0A832TLH0-F1
#
_entry.id   AF-A0A832TLH0-F1
#
_cell.length_a   1.000
_cell.length_b   1.000
_cell.length_c   1.000
_cell.angle_alpha   90.00
_cell.angle_beta   90.00
_cell.angle_gamma   90.00
#
_symmetry.space_group_name_H-M   'P 1'
#
loop_
_entity.id
_entity.type
_entity.pdbx_description
1 polymer ?
#
loop_
_entity_poly.entity_id
_entity_poly.type
_entity_poly.pdbx_seq_one_letter_code
_entity_poly.pdbx_strand_id
1 'polypeptide(L)'
;MEKDLYSVGEDYVEARVIESQSNLLLSLTLWKQGYTRNSAGKAFNAVKALLSALVVVNEEKLLSLAKDDKEREWIKKKSHVVPTHGMLGLAQMLKRIGIDVLDLVRASLDLHDYQYNGFEPDFSKYRKKVEVLTDIITVVNETKKLIRTYFSKYEIEEISKKVEELIKELTA
;
A
#
# COMPACT_ATOMS: atom_id res chain seq x y z
N MET A 1 12.03 27.39 -15.14
CA MET A 1 11.32 27.33 -13.84
C MET A 1 11.21 25.86 -13.50
N GLU A 2 12.07 25.35 -12.61
CA GLU A 2 11.89 23.99 -12.11
C GLU A 2 10.50 23.93 -11.47
N LYS A 3 9.63 23.04 -11.96
CA LYS A 3 8.36 22.75 -11.29
C LYS A 3 8.73 22.39 -9.86
N ASP A 4 8.04 22.94 -8.86
CA ASP A 4 8.22 22.47 -7.50
C ASP A 4 7.70 21.02 -7.45
N LEU A 5 8.61 20.08 -7.68
CA LEU A 5 8.35 18.65 -7.82
C LEU A 5 7.85 18.02 -6.52
N TYR A 6 7.82 18.80 -5.43
CA TYR A 6 7.64 18.31 -4.07
C TYR A 6 6.35 18.77 -3.40
N SER A 7 5.67 19.77 -3.95
CA SER A 7 4.34 20.16 -3.49
C SER A 7 3.28 19.26 -4.12
N VAL A 8 2.69 18.40 -3.28
CA VAL A 8 1.60 17.50 -3.67
C VAL A 8 0.35 17.86 -2.88
N GLY A 9 -0.79 17.86 -3.56
CA GLY A 9 -2.08 18.26 -2.99
C GLY A 9 -3.16 17.22 -3.21
N GLU A 10 -4.41 17.68 -3.22
CA GLU A 10 -5.59 16.83 -3.32
C GLU A 10 -5.61 15.93 -4.57
N ASP A 11 -5.29 16.46 -5.75
CA ASP A 11 -5.25 15.69 -7.00
C ASP A 11 -4.24 14.52 -6.94
N TYR A 12 -3.14 14.71 -6.21
CA TYR A 12 -2.15 13.66 -5.99
C TYR A 12 -2.74 12.58 -5.07
N VAL A 13 -3.42 12.97 -3.99
CA VAL A 13 -4.09 12.04 -3.08
C VAL A 13 -5.14 11.21 -3.83
N GLU A 14 -5.99 11.85 -4.63
CA GLU A 14 -6.99 11.19 -5.47
C GLU A 14 -6.32 10.15 -6.39
N ALA A 15 -5.31 10.57 -7.16
CA ALA A 15 -4.60 9.68 -8.08
C ALA A 15 -4.01 8.46 -7.36
N ARG A 16 -3.41 8.63 -6.17
CA ARG A 16 -2.83 7.53 -5.39
C ARG A 16 -3.90 6.59 -4.81
N VAL A 17 -5.06 7.11 -4.41
CA VAL A 17 -6.17 6.26 -3.94
C VAL A 17 -6.78 5.46 -5.10
N ILE A 18 -6.97 6.07 -6.27
CA ILE A 18 -7.43 5.38 -7.49
C ILE A 18 -6.43 4.29 -7.91
N GLU A 19 -5.12 4.61 -7.88
CA GLU A 19 -4.06 3.64 -8.18
C GLU A 19 -4.07 2.48 -7.19
N SER A 20 -4.27 2.74 -5.89
CA SER A 20 -4.39 1.69 -4.88
C SER A 20 -5.49 0.69 -5.24
N GLN A 21 -6.71 1.19 -5.50
CA GLN A 21 -7.86 0.35 -5.85
C GLN A 21 -7.62 -0.45 -7.13
N SER A 22 -7.05 0.19 -8.16
CA SER A 22 -6.72 -0.45 -9.42
C SER A 22 -5.70 -1.58 -9.24
N ASN A 23 -4.69 -1.37 -8.39
CA ASN A 23 -3.69 -2.38 -8.05
C ASN A 23 -4.29 -3.56 -7.25
N LEU A 24 -5.30 -3.33 -6.39
CA LEU A 24 -6.03 -4.41 -5.71
C LEU A 24 -6.73 -5.33 -6.71
N LEU A 25 -7.50 -4.76 -7.63
CA LEU A 25 -8.18 -5.50 -8.69
C LEU A 25 -7.20 -6.28 -9.56
N LEU A 26 -6.12 -5.60 -9.98
CA LEU A 26 -5.12 -6.23 -10.83
C LEU A 26 -4.36 -7.34 -10.09
N SER A 27 -4.11 -7.20 -8.79
CA SER A 27 -3.50 -8.25 -7.97
C SER A 27 -4.32 -9.54 -8.02
N LEU A 28 -5.62 -9.47 -7.74
CA LEU A 28 -6.49 -10.66 -7.76
C LEU A 28 -6.67 -11.22 -9.18
N THR A 29 -6.77 -10.34 -10.17
CA THR A 29 -6.87 -10.75 -11.58
C THR A 29 -5.64 -11.54 -12.00
N LEU A 30 -4.44 -11.04 -11.70
CA LEU A 30 -3.18 -11.74 -11.99
C LEU A 30 -3.07 -13.07 -11.24
N TRP A 31 -3.57 -13.13 -10.00
CA TRP A 31 -3.61 -14.37 -9.24
C TRP A 31 -4.46 -15.42 -9.94
N LYS A 32 -5.69 -15.06 -10.32
CA LYS A 32 -6.62 -15.93 -11.06
C LYS A 32 -6.01 -16.46 -12.37
N GLN A 33 -5.17 -15.66 -13.02
CA GLN A 33 -4.47 -16.03 -14.25
C GLN A 33 -3.15 -16.82 -14.01
N GLY A 34 -2.81 -17.14 -12.76
CA GLY A 34 -1.62 -17.91 -12.39
C GLY A 34 -0.33 -17.11 -12.23
N TYR A 35 -0.36 -15.78 -12.44
CA TYR A 35 0.80 -14.89 -12.30
C TYR A 35 1.02 -14.46 -10.84
N THR A 36 1.28 -15.45 -9.99
CA THR A 36 1.36 -15.31 -8.52
C THR A 36 2.37 -14.26 -8.04
N ARG A 37 3.58 -14.21 -8.62
CA ARG A 37 4.61 -13.21 -8.25
C ARG A 37 4.20 -11.79 -8.63
N ASN A 38 3.63 -11.60 -9.82
CA ASN A 38 3.13 -10.29 -10.27
C ASN A 38 1.92 -9.84 -9.45
N SER A 39 1.07 -10.79 -9.06
CA SER A 39 -0.06 -10.54 -8.16
C SER A 39 0.40 -9.98 -6.81
N ALA A 40 1.38 -10.62 -6.17
CA ALA A 40 1.97 -10.12 -4.92
C ALA A 40 2.56 -8.71 -5.08
N GLY A 41 3.25 -8.46 -6.19
CA GLY A 41 3.75 -7.11 -6.49
C GLY A 41 2.67 -6.05 -6.64
N LYS A 42 1.51 -6.41 -7.18
CA LYS A 42 0.37 -5.50 -7.26
C LYS A 42 -0.29 -5.25 -5.91
N ALA A 43 -0.39 -6.27 -5.05
CA ALA A 43 -0.84 -6.08 -3.67
C ALA A 43 0.10 -5.13 -2.91
N PHE A 44 1.41 -5.31 -3.03
CA PHE A 44 2.41 -4.39 -2.46
C PHE A 44 2.24 -2.95 -2.98
N ASN A 45 2.12 -2.78 -4.29
CA ASN A 45 1.95 -1.45 -4.89
C ASN A 45 0.67 -0.75 -4.43
N ALA A 46 -0.42 -1.49 -4.17
CA ALA A 46 -1.64 -0.93 -3.61
C ALA A 46 -1.39 -0.32 -2.21
N VAL A 47 -0.72 -1.05 -1.32
CA VAL A 47 -0.36 -0.55 0.02
C VAL A 47 0.56 0.66 -0.06
N LYS A 48 1.55 0.64 -0.96
CA LYS A 48 2.45 1.78 -1.19
C LYS A 48 1.69 3.03 -1.68
N ALA A 49 0.67 2.86 -2.52
CA ALA A 49 -0.18 3.94 -3.00
C ALA A 49 -1.10 4.48 -1.89
N LEU A 50 -1.73 3.60 -1.11
CA LEU A 50 -2.49 4.02 0.06
C LEU A 50 -1.62 4.77 1.09
N LEU A 51 -0.43 4.25 1.39
CA LEU A 51 0.48 4.87 2.35
C LEU A 51 0.92 6.27 1.89
N SER A 52 1.10 6.44 0.58
CA SER A 52 1.42 7.74 -0.02
C SER A 52 0.29 8.76 0.18
N ALA A 53 -0.96 8.36 -0.07
CA ALA A 53 -2.13 9.19 0.22
C ALA A 53 -2.24 9.55 1.72
N LEU A 54 -2.07 8.56 2.61
CA LEU A 54 -2.12 8.78 4.06
C LEU A 54 -1.05 9.75 4.55
N VAL A 55 0.15 9.69 3.98
CA VAL A 55 1.27 10.57 4.33
C VAL A 55 0.97 12.01 3.92
N VAL A 56 0.50 12.23 2.68
CA VAL A 56 0.22 13.59 2.18
C VAL A 56 -0.89 14.25 3.01
N VAL A 57 -2.00 13.56 3.26
CA VAL A 57 -3.11 14.16 4.03
C VAL A 57 -2.80 14.38 5.51
N ASN A 58 -1.74 13.74 6.04
CA ASN A 58 -1.31 13.91 7.43
C ASN A 58 0.05 14.61 7.55
N GLU A 59 0.55 15.27 6.49
CA GLU A 59 1.91 15.82 6.46
C GLU A 59 2.21 16.71 7.67
N GLU A 60 1.31 17.64 8.01
CA GLU A 60 1.50 18.55 9.15
C GLU A 60 1.68 17.80 10.48
N LYS A 61 0.90 16.74 10.70
CA LYS A 61 1.00 15.88 11.89
C LYS A 61 2.28 15.04 11.88
N LEU A 62 2.74 14.63 10.71
CA LEU A 62 4.01 13.90 10.59
C LEU A 62 5.20 14.83 10.84
N LEU A 63 5.13 16.09 10.38
CA LEU A 63 6.15 17.10 10.62
C LEU A 63 6.30 17.46 12.10
N SER A 64 5.21 17.41 12.88
CA SER A 64 5.28 17.65 14.33
C SER A 64 5.96 16.51 15.10
N LEU A 65 6.01 15.30 14.52
CA LEU A 65 6.70 14.15 15.09
C LEU A 65 8.18 14.04 14.69
N ALA A 66 8.64 14.87 13.76
CA ALA A 66 10.00 14.80 13.25
C ALA A 66 11.02 15.10 14.34
N LYS A 67 12.04 14.25 14.46
CA LYS A 67 13.06 14.31 15.51
C LYS A 67 14.11 15.41 15.31
N ASP A 68 14.33 15.81 14.06
CA ASP A 68 15.34 16.79 13.66
C ASP A 68 14.95 17.47 12.34
N ASP A 69 15.69 18.53 11.97
CA ASP A 69 15.44 19.29 10.74
C ASP A 69 15.65 18.47 9.46
N LYS A 70 16.51 17.45 9.52
CA LYS A 70 16.77 16.55 8.38
C LYS A 70 15.56 15.66 8.10
N GLU A 71 14.93 15.11 9.14
CA GLU A 71 13.71 14.33 9.04
C GLU A 71 12.54 15.22 8.60
N ARG A 72 12.45 16.46 9.12
CA ARG A 72 11.48 17.46 8.64
C ARG A 72 11.61 17.72 7.15
N GLU A 73 12.83 17.96 6.68
CA GLU A 73 13.10 18.20 5.25
C GLU A 73 12.76 16.96 4.40
N TRP A 74 13.13 15.76 4.87
CA TRP A 74 12.81 14.51 4.20
C TRP A 74 11.30 14.28 4.10
N ILE A 75 10.53 14.59 5.15
CA ILE A 75 9.07 14.50 5.13
C ILE A 75 8.51 15.41 4.03
N LYS A 76 8.82 16.71 4.08
CA LYS A 76 8.32 17.70 3.09
C LYS A 76 8.66 17.35 1.66
N LYS A 77 9.90 16.91 1.41
CA LYS A 77 10.40 16.73 0.04
C LYS A 77 10.16 15.35 -0.54
N LYS A 78 10.08 14.30 0.29
CA LYS A 78 10.26 12.92 -0.20
C LYS A 78 9.26 11.91 0.35
N SER A 79 8.61 12.17 1.49
CA SER A 79 7.76 11.16 2.13
C SER A 79 6.57 10.73 1.26
N HIS A 80 6.03 11.63 0.44
CA HIS A 80 4.93 11.32 -0.49
C HIS A 80 5.29 10.19 -1.50
N VAL A 81 6.57 9.99 -1.81
CA VAL A 81 7.05 8.91 -2.70
C VAL A 81 6.99 7.54 -2.02
N VAL A 82 7.03 7.51 -0.68
CA VAL A 82 6.99 6.30 0.13
C VAL A 82 8.01 5.26 -0.37
N PRO A 83 9.33 5.53 -0.30
CA PRO A 83 10.32 4.55 -0.73
C PRO A 83 10.22 3.27 0.12
N THR A 84 10.48 2.09 -0.46
CA THR A 84 10.28 0.80 0.22
C THR A 84 11.01 0.74 1.57
N HIS A 85 12.26 1.20 1.64
CA HIS A 85 13.03 1.26 2.89
C HIS A 85 12.45 2.20 3.95
N GLY A 86 11.62 3.17 3.55
CA GLY A 86 10.96 4.14 4.44
C GLY A 86 9.56 3.74 4.89
N MET A 87 8.96 2.69 4.31
CA MET A 87 7.57 2.30 4.60
C MET A 87 7.33 2.00 6.07
N LEU A 88 8.22 1.25 6.72
CA LEU A 88 8.08 0.93 8.15
C LEU A 88 8.18 2.17 9.03
N GLY A 89 9.08 3.10 8.72
CA GLY A 89 9.21 4.36 9.46
C GLY A 89 7.95 5.21 9.35
N LEU A 90 7.42 5.37 8.13
CA LEU A 90 6.17 6.09 7.90
C LEU A 90 4.98 5.43 8.60
N ALA A 91 4.87 4.10 8.56
CA ALA A 91 3.83 3.36 9.27
C ALA A 91 3.88 3.57 10.79
N GLN A 92 5.09 3.62 11.38
CA GLN A 92 5.27 3.92 12.80
C GLN A 92 4.84 5.36 13.14
N MET A 93 5.17 6.34 12.29
CA MET A 93 4.71 7.71 12.49
C MET A 93 3.19 7.83 12.38
N LEU A 94 2.58 7.19 11.39
CA LEU A 94 1.11 7.12 11.24
C LEU A 94 0.45 6.50 12.47
N LYS A 95 1.03 5.42 13.02
CA LYS A 95 0.53 4.80 14.25
C LYS A 95 0.53 5.77 15.43
N ARG A 96 1.57 6.60 15.58
CA ARG A 96 1.66 7.63 16.64
C ARG A 96 0.58 8.70 16.54
N ILE A 97 0.02 8.93 15.36
CA ILE A 97 -1.10 9.86 15.14
C ILE A 97 -2.46 9.15 15.06
N GLY A 98 -2.52 7.86 15.44
CA GLY A 98 -3.76 7.08 15.54
C GLY A 98 -4.16 6.31 14.28
N ILE A 99 -3.27 6.18 13.29
CA ILE A 99 -3.51 5.44 12.05
C ILE A 99 -2.61 4.19 12.02
N ASP A 100 -3.11 3.07 12.54
CA ASP A 100 -2.32 1.84 12.63
C ASP A 100 -2.39 1.03 11.32
N VAL A 101 -1.29 1.06 10.56
CA VAL A 101 -1.10 0.31 9.31
C VAL A 101 0.15 -0.57 9.36
N LEU A 102 0.71 -0.81 10.56
CA LEU A 102 2.03 -1.43 10.70
C LEU A 102 2.03 -2.87 10.18
N ASP A 103 1.02 -3.66 10.52
CA ASP A 103 0.94 -5.06 10.11
C ASP A 103 0.57 -5.19 8.62
N LEU A 104 -0.25 -4.27 8.09
CA LEU A 104 -0.51 -4.17 6.65
C LEU A 104 0.79 -3.92 5.87
N VAL A 105 1.62 -2.98 6.35
CA VAL A 105 2.91 -2.67 5.72
C VAL A 105 3.86 -3.86 5.79
N ARG A 106 3.94 -4.56 6.93
CA ARG A 106 4.78 -5.77 7.05
C ARG A 106 4.34 -6.85 6.07
N ALA A 107 3.06 -7.19 6.04
CA ALA A 107 2.54 -8.18 5.09
C ALA A 107 2.83 -7.78 3.63
N SER A 108 2.71 -6.48 3.31
CA SER A 108 3.03 -5.98 1.97
C SER A 108 4.52 -6.11 1.62
N LEU A 109 5.43 -5.91 2.59
CA LEU A 109 6.87 -6.07 2.39
C LEU A 109 7.22 -7.55 2.18
N ASP A 110 6.57 -8.45 2.90
CA ASP A 110 6.77 -9.87 2.67
C ASP A 110 6.32 -10.30 1.26
N LEU A 111 5.18 -9.77 0.78
CA LEU A 111 4.72 -9.96 -0.60
C LEU A 111 5.67 -9.36 -1.64
N HIS A 112 6.30 -8.23 -1.32
CA HIS A 112 7.34 -7.64 -2.15
C HIS A 112 8.55 -8.57 -2.25
N ASP A 113 9.01 -9.16 -1.15
CA ASP A 113 10.14 -10.11 -1.19
C ASP A 113 9.79 -11.36 -2.01
N TYR A 114 8.57 -11.88 -1.85
CA TYR A 114 8.05 -12.97 -2.69
C TYR A 114 8.03 -12.64 -4.19
N GLN A 115 7.66 -11.41 -4.57
CA GLN A 115 7.63 -10.98 -5.97
C GLN A 115 8.99 -11.21 -6.65
N TYR A 116 10.10 -10.96 -5.95
CA TYR A 116 11.45 -11.09 -6.50
C TYR A 116 12.09 -12.47 -6.30
N ASN A 117 11.72 -13.16 -5.23
CA ASN A 117 12.45 -14.36 -4.80
C ASN A 117 11.62 -15.65 -4.93
N GLY A 118 10.32 -15.56 -5.18
CA GLY A 118 9.44 -16.74 -5.20
C GLY A 118 9.49 -17.46 -3.84
N PHE A 119 9.66 -18.78 -3.87
CA PHE A 119 9.73 -19.60 -2.65
C PHE A 119 11.17 -19.87 -2.17
N GLU A 120 12.16 -19.12 -2.68
CA GLU A 120 13.55 -19.29 -2.29
C GLU A 120 13.71 -19.11 -0.76
N PRO A 121 14.20 -20.14 -0.03
CA PRO A 121 14.51 -20.04 1.38
C PRO A 121 15.42 -18.83 1.69
N ASP A 122 15.30 -18.27 2.89
CA ASP A 122 16.03 -17.08 3.36
C ASP A 122 15.73 -15.74 2.64
N PHE A 123 15.23 -15.79 1.40
CA PHE A 123 14.87 -14.61 0.60
C PHE A 123 13.36 -14.36 0.53
N SER A 124 12.53 -15.34 0.87
CA SER A 124 11.10 -15.19 1.06
C SER A 124 10.63 -15.92 2.31
N LYS A 125 9.66 -15.35 3.02
CA LYS A 125 9.00 -16.04 4.15
C LYS A 125 8.08 -17.16 3.70
N TYR A 126 7.61 -17.13 2.46
CA TYR A 126 6.62 -18.08 1.97
C TYR A 126 7.28 -19.39 1.54
N ARG A 127 6.55 -20.48 1.76
CA ARG A 127 6.92 -21.84 1.34
C ARG A 127 5.87 -22.45 0.42
N LYS A 128 4.63 -21.94 0.45
CA LYS A 128 3.50 -22.47 -0.32
C LYS A 128 2.65 -21.36 -0.92
N LYS A 129 2.02 -21.64 -2.08
CA LYS A 129 1.11 -20.70 -2.75
C LYS A 129 -0.06 -20.27 -1.85
N VAL A 130 -0.59 -21.17 -1.03
CA VAL A 130 -1.72 -20.86 -0.13
C VAL A 130 -1.38 -19.75 0.86
N GLU A 131 -0.16 -19.73 1.41
CA GLU A 131 0.29 -18.71 2.35
C GLU A 131 0.34 -17.32 1.67
N VAL A 132 0.83 -17.29 0.44
CA VAL A 132 0.87 -16.05 -0.37
C VAL A 132 -0.54 -15.55 -0.67
N LEU A 133 -1.47 -16.45 -1.04
CA LEU A 133 -2.86 -16.08 -1.31
C LEU A 133 -3.53 -15.51 -0.05
N THR A 134 -3.35 -16.16 1.10
CA THR A 134 -3.89 -15.70 2.38
C THR A 134 -3.42 -14.28 2.70
N ASP A 135 -2.13 -13.98 2.52
CA ASP A 135 -1.60 -12.64 2.76
C ASP A 135 -2.07 -11.63 1.71
N ILE A 136 -2.20 -12.02 0.43
CA ILE A 136 -2.79 -11.15 -0.60
C ILE A 136 -4.23 -10.78 -0.23
N ILE A 137 -5.07 -11.75 0.16
CA ILE A 137 -6.47 -11.50 0.52
C ILE A 137 -6.55 -10.60 1.77
N THR A 138 -5.68 -10.83 2.76
CA THR A 138 -5.58 -9.99 3.95
C THR A 138 -5.21 -8.55 3.58
N VAL A 139 -4.17 -8.37 2.77
CA VAL A 139 -3.73 -7.05 2.29
C VAL A 139 -4.84 -6.35 1.52
N VAL A 140 -5.56 -7.07 0.64
CA VAL A 140 -6.66 -6.49 -0.14
C VAL A 140 -7.79 -6.00 0.76
N ASN A 141 -8.24 -6.83 1.71
CA ASN A 141 -9.34 -6.49 2.61
C ASN A 141 -9.00 -5.30 3.53
N GLU A 142 -7.83 -5.32 4.16
CA GLU A 142 -7.41 -4.23 5.03
C GLU A 142 -7.18 -2.93 4.25
N THR A 143 -6.59 -3.01 3.04
CA THR A 143 -6.43 -1.83 2.17
C THR A 143 -7.78 -1.23 1.78
N LYS A 144 -8.76 -2.06 1.38
CA LYS A 144 -10.12 -1.61 1.06
C LYS A 144 -10.79 -0.92 2.26
N LYS A 145 -10.68 -1.53 3.44
CA LYS A 145 -11.25 -0.97 4.68
C LYS A 145 -10.66 0.40 5.01
N LEU A 146 -9.34 0.57 4.85
CA LEU A 146 -8.67 1.85 5.08
C LEU A 146 -9.08 2.91 4.03
N ILE A 147 -9.23 2.52 2.76
CA ILE A 147 -9.75 3.42 1.72
C ILE A 147 -11.16 3.90 2.09
N ARG A 148 -12.06 2.99 2.47
CA ARG A 148 -13.42 3.35 2.95
C ARG A 148 -13.38 4.28 4.16
N THR A 149 -12.42 4.09 5.06
CA THR A 149 -12.33 4.85 6.31
C THR A 149 -11.79 6.27 6.09
N TYR A 150 -10.73 6.41 5.30
CA TYR A 150 -10.00 7.68 5.17
C TYR A 150 -10.25 8.42 3.85
N PHE A 151 -10.74 7.71 2.84
CA PHE A 151 -10.79 8.19 1.45
C PHE A 151 -12.09 7.78 0.73
N SER A 152 -13.21 7.66 1.45
CA SER A 152 -14.50 7.20 0.92
C SER A 152 -14.96 7.97 -0.33
N LYS A 153 -14.68 9.27 -0.39
CA LYS A 153 -15.01 10.12 -1.55
C LYS A 153 -14.32 9.70 -2.86
N TYR A 154 -13.25 8.91 -2.79
CA TYR A 154 -12.50 8.41 -3.95
C TYR A 154 -12.73 6.91 -4.21
N GLU A 155 -13.63 6.25 -3.46
CA GLU A 155 -13.94 4.85 -3.71
C GLU A 155 -14.61 4.68 -5.08
N ILE A 156 -14.13 3.70 -5.85
CA ILE A 156 -14.70 3.32 -7.15
C ILE A 156 -15.52 2.05 -6.93
N GLU A 157 -16.83 2.22 -6.80
CA GLU A 157 -17.80 1.15 -6.54
C GLU A 157 -17.65 -0.06 -7.48
N GLU A 158 -17.44 0.20 -8.77
CA GLU A 158 -17.27 -0.87 -9.76
C GLU A 158 -16.03 -1.74 -9.47
N ILE A 159 -14.91 -1.11 -9.09
CA ILE A 159 -13.69 -1.83 -8.70
C ILE A 159 -13.93 -2.58 -7.39
N SER A 160 -14.60 -1.95 -6.42
CA SER A 160 -14.89 -2.53 -5.11
C SER A 160 -15.69 -3.84 -5.23
N LYS A 161 -16.71 -3.86 -6.12
CA LYS A 161 -17.53 -5.03 -6.44
C LYS A 161 -16.74 -6.14 -7.13
N LYS A 162 -15.98 -5.81 -8.18
CA LYS A 162 -15.13 -6.78 -8.90
C LYS A 162 -14.10 -7.44 -7.98
N VAL A 163 -13.53 -6.67 -7.04
CA VAL A 163 -12.62 -7.21 -6.02
C VAL A 163 -13.35 -8.20 -5.11
N GLU A 164 -14.56 -7.90 -4.64
CA GLU A 164 -15.34 -8.81 -3.79
C GLU A 164 -15.73 -10.11 -4.50
N GLU A 165 -16.10 -10.02 -5.77
CA GLU A 165 -16.38 -11.20 -6.61
C GLU A 165 -15.14 -12.09 -6.74
N LEU A 166 -13.99 -11.50 -7.09
CA LEU A 166 -12.74 -12.26 -7.22
C LEU A 166 -12.27 -12.88 -5.90
N ILE A 167 -12.45 -12.19 -4.77
CA ILE A 167 -12.15 -12.77 -3.46
C ILE A 167 -13.00 -14.02 -3.25
N LYS A 168 -14.32 -13.93 -3.45
CA LYS A 168 -15.24 -15.06 -3.28
C LYS A 168 -14.83 -16.24 -4.17
N GLU A 169 -14.51 -16.00 -5.43
CA GLU A 169 -14.06 -17.04 -6.36
C GLU A 169 -12.74 -17.71 -5.94
N LEU A 170 -11.80 -16.94 -5.39
CA LEU A 170 -10.46 -17.44 -5.01
C LEU A 170 -10.43 -18.13 -3.65
N THR A 171 -11.46 -17.94 -2.82
CA THR A 171 -11.56 -18.51 -1.47
C THR A 171 -12.66 -19.56 -1.32
N ALA A 172 -13.44 -19.81 -2.37
CA ALA A 172 -14.43 -20.88 -2.44
C ALA A 172 -13.75 -22.25 -2.59
#